data_AF-A0A316ETA5-F1
#
_entry.id   AF-A0A316ETA5-F1
#
_cell.length_a   1.000
_cell.length_b   1.000
_cell.length_c   1.000
_cell.angle_alpha   90.00
_cell.angle_beta   90.00
_cell.angle_gamma   90.00
#
_symmetry.space_group_name_H-M   'P 1'
#
loop_
_entity.id
_entity.type
_entity.pdbx_description
1 polymer ?
#
loop_
_entity_poly.entity_id
_entity_poly.type
_entity_poly.pdbx_seq_one_letter_code
_entity_poly.pdbx_strand_id
1 'polypeptide(L)'
;MFTRFEEYAAASMLGGTDSPPRVDGKLLFTDRWERDVFGLALSLSKAGCFEWEDFRQSLIRAIGRWEADAQCANQPRWDYYERFLEALIDVVAASQTLTTEELSAVLSIRTAAPHS
;
A
#
# COMPACT_ATOMS: atom_id res chain seq x y z
N MET A 1 6.52 -17.40 -16.26
CA MET A 1 7.33 -16.18 -16.47
C MET A 1 6.35 -15.01 -16.58
N PHE A 2 6.06 -14.33 -15.47
CA PHE A 2 5.02 -13.28 -15.36
C PHE A 2 5.58 -11.94 -14.83
N THR A 3 6.86 -11.66 -15.10
CA THR A 3 7.59 -10.56 -14.44
C THR A 3 7.24 -9.15 -14.94
N ARG A 4 6.66 -8.99 -16.13
CA ARG A 4 6.49 -7.66 -16.73
C ARG A 4 5.59 -6.70 -15.94
N PHE A 5 4.54 -7.21 -15.29
CA PHE A 5 3.64 -6.37 -14.49
C PHE A 5 4.27 -5.95 -13.17
N GLU A 6 4.91 -6.87 -12.45
CA GLU A 6 5.60 -6.56 -11.19
C GLU A 6 6.77 -5.60 -11.42
N GLU A 7 7.52 -5.80 -12.51
CA GLU A 7 8.60 -4.90 -12.94
C GLU A 7 8.06 -3.52 -13.30
N TYR A 8 6.93 -3.43 -14.03
CA TYR A 8 6.27 -2.16 -14.32
C TYR A 8 5.77 -1.46 -13.06
N ALA A 9 5.11 -2.21 -12.18
CA ALA A 9 4.54 -1.71 -10.94
C ALA A 9 5.64 -1.12 -10.03
N ALA A 10 6.73 -1.86 -9.86
CA ALA A 10 7.92 -1.39 -9.16
C ALA A 10 8.51 -0.17 -9.87
N ALA A 11 8.82 -0.24 -11.17
CA ALA A 11 9.42 0.86 -11.91
C ALA A 11 8.58 2.14 -11.87
N SER A 12 7.26 2.03 -11.87
CA SER A 12 6.32 3.14 -11.86
C SER A 12 6.30 3.90 -10.52
N MET A 13 6.65 3.24 -9.41
CA MET A 13 6.85 3.88 -8.10
C MET A 13 8.25 4.46 -7.94
N LEU A 14 9.22 3.97 -8.72
CA LEU A 14 10.62 4.35 -8.62
C LEU A 14 10.89 5.65 -9.39
N GLY A 15 10.61 6.77 -8.74
CA GLY A 15 10.85 8.11 -9.30
C GLY A 15 9.86 9.19 -8.86
N GLY A 16 8.84 8.83 -8.08
CA GLY A 16 7.84 9.77 -7.53
C GLY A 16 7.97 10.00 -6.03
N THR A 17 7.16 10.92 -5.50
CA THR A 17 7.01 11.17 -4.05
C THR A 17 6.49 9.93 -3.31
N ASP A 18 5.84 9.00 -4.01
CA ASP A 18 5.39 7.70 -3.51
C ASP A 18 6.49 6.63 -3.49
N SER A 19 7.76 6.99 -3.68
CA SER A 19 8.86 6.02 -3.72
C SER A 19 8.95 5.23 -2.40
N PRO A 20 8.84 3.89 -2.43
CA PRO A 20 8.96 3.07 -1.24
C PRO A 20 10.37 3.14 -0.64
N PRO A 21 10.53 2.91 0.68
CA PRO A 21 11.84 2.82 1.31
C PRO A 21 12.63 1.65 0.70
N ARG A 22 13.91 1.90 0.37
CA ARG A 22 14.80 0.90 -0.24
C ARG A 22 16.09 0.77 0.54
N VAL A 23 16.58 -0.46 0.59
CA VAL A 23 17.94 -0.78 1.04
C VAL A 23 18.61 -1.60 -0.06
N ASP A 24 19.81 -1.21 -0.49
CA ASP A 24 20.57 -1.93 -1.51
C ASP A 24 19.80 -2.19 -2.83
N GLY A 25 18.95 -1.23 -3.24
CA GLY A 25 18.13 -1.34 -4.45
C GLY A 25 16.92 -2.27 -4.35
N LYS A 26 16.66 -2.89 -3.19
CA LYS A 26 15.46 -3.72 -2.93
C LYS A 26 14.45 -2.97 -2.06
N LEU A 27 13.17 -3.29 -2.23
CA LEU A 27 12.12 -2.82 -1.33
C LEU A 27 12.43 -3.26 0.10
N LEU A 28 12.48 -2.31 1.02
CA LEU A 28 12.73 -2.58 2.43
C LEU A 28 11.41 -2.88 3.11
N PHE A 29 11.21 -4.15 3.44
CA PHE A 29 10.12 -4.57 4.32
C PHE A 29 10.70 -4.87 5.70
N THR A 30 10.30 -4.09 6.68
CA THR A 30 10.55 -4.23 8.12
C THR A 30 9.73 -5.36 8.72
N ASP A 31 8.49 -5.55 8.26
CA ASP A 31 7.57 -6.58 8.77
C ASP A 31 7.05 -7.51 7.66
N ARG A 32 6.51 -8.67 8.06
CA ARG A 32 5.87 -9.61 7.14
C ARG A 32 4.63 -9.00 6.49
N TRP A 33 3.81 -8.28 7.27
CA TRP A 33 2.56 -7.72 6.74
C TRP A 33 2.79 -6.72 5.60
N GLU A 34 3.92 -6.00 5.61
CA GLU A 34 4.26 -5.04 4.56
C GLU A 34 4.48 -5.75 3.21
N ARG A 35 5.06 -6.96 3.24
CA ARG A 35 5.19 -7.82 2.06
C ARG A 35 3.85 -8.35 1.60
N ASP A 36 3.01 -8.78 2.55
CA ASP A 36 1.68 -9.32 2.24
C ASP A 36 0.79 -8.26 1.60
N VAL A 37 0.77 -7.03 2.13
CA VAL A 37 0.00 -5.90 1.58
C VAL A 37 0.51 -5.51 0.19
N PHE A 38 1.82 -5.48 -0.01
CA PHE A 38 2.40 -5.20 -1.32
C PHE A 38 2.03 -6.28 -2.35
N GLY A 39 2.13 -7.55 -1.97
CA GLY A 39 1.72 -8.68 -2.81
C GLY A 39 0.22 -8.69 -3.10
N LEU A 40 -0.60 -8.29 -2.13
CA LEU A 40 -2.05 -8.16 -2.29
C LEU A 40 -2.40 -7.06 -3.30
N ALA A 41 -1.79 -5.88 -3.19
CA ALA A 41 -1.99 -4.78 -4.13
C ALA A 41 -1.65 -5.19 -5.57
N LEU A 42 -0.50 -5.86 -5.75
CA LEU A 42 -0.10 -6.42 -7.04
C LEU A 42 -1.10 -7.46 -7.57
N SER A 43 -1.58 -8.35 -6.71
CA SER A 43 -2.50 -9.42 -7.10
C SER A 43 -3.87 -8.88 -7.51
N LEU A 44 -4.40 -7.90 -6.77
CA LEU A 44 -5.67 -7.25 -7.07
C LEU A 44 -5.59 -6.42 -8.36
N SER A 45 -4.51 -5.66 -8.54
CA SER A 45 -4.33 -4.91 -9.77
C SER A 45 -4.13 -5.82 -10.99
N LYS A 46 -3.37 -6.91 -10.84
CA LYS A 46 -3.21 -7.93 -11.88
C LYS A 46 -4.52 -8.67 -12.19
N ALA A 47 -5.41 -8.83 -11.22
CA ALA A 47 -6.74 -9.40 -11.41
C ALA A 47 -7.71 -8.41 -12.11
N GLY A 48 -7.28 -7.17 -12.36
CA GLY A 48 -8.11 -6.13 -12.98
C GLY A 48 -9.13 -5.52 -12.02
N CYS A 49 -8.95 -5.68 -10.71
CA CYS A 49 -9.82 -5.06 -9.71
C CYS A 49 -9.66 -3.53 -9.72
N PHE A 50 -8.43 -3.05 -9.94
CA PHE A 50 -8.11 -1.64 -10.10
C PHE A 50 -6.85 -1.45 -10.95
N GLU A 51 -6.74 -0.28 -11.56
CA GLU A 51 -5.55 0.12 -12.30
C GLU A 51 -4.42 0.50 -11.33
N TRP A 52 -3.21 -0.01 -11.57
CA TRP A 52 -2.04 0.29 -10.74
C TRP A 52 -1.75 1.80 -10.63
N GLU A 53 -2.02 2.54 -11.71
CA GLU A 53 -1.86 3.99 -11.72
C GLU A 53 -2.85 4.71 -10.80
N ASP A 54 -4.10 4.22 -10.69
CA ASP A 54 -5.10 4.77 -9.77
C ASP A 54 -4.66 4.59 -8.31
N PHE A 55 -4.15 3.40 -7.99
CA PHE A 55 -3.53 3.12 -6.70
C PHE A 55 -2.34 4.05 -6.41
N ARG A 56 -1.43 4.26 -7.37
CA ARG A 56 -0.30 5.18 -7.22
C ARG A 56 -0.77 6.62 -6.94
N GLN A 57 -1.79 7.09 -7.64
CA GLN A 57 -2.36 8.42 -7.42
C GLN A 57 -3.00 8.54 -6.04
N SER A 58 -3.72 7.50 -5.59
CA SER A 58 -4.29 7.46 -4.24
C SER A 58 -3.19 7.50 -3.17
N LEU A 59 -2.07 6.78 -3.38
CA LEU A 59 -0.91 6.80 -2.49
C LEU A 59 -0.28 8.19 -2.38
N ILE A 60 -0.06 8.86 -3.52
CA ILE A 60 0.46 10.25 -3.52
C ILE A 60 -0.47 11.18 -2.74
N ARG A 61 -1.80 11.02 -2.90
CA ARG A 61 -2.79 11.80 -2.16
C ARG A 61 -2.78 11.49 -0.66
N ALA A 62 -2.67 10.23 -0.26
CA ALA A 62 -2.58 9.82 1.14
C ALA A 62 -1.33 10.39 1.82
N ILE A 63 -0.19 10.33 1.13
CA ILE A 63 1.07 10.94 1.55
C ILE A 63 0.90 12.45 1.72
N GLY A 64 0.41 13.15 0.68
CA GLY A 64 0.23 14.61 0.73
C GLY A 64 -0.80 15.05 1.78
N ARG A 65 -1.85 14.26 2.02
CA ARG A 65 -2.86 14.52 3.06
C ARG A 65 -2.23 14.43 4.45
N TRP A 66 -1.40 13.43 4.67
CA TRP A 66 -0.68 13.32 5.94
C TRP A 66 0.32 14.44 6.13
N GLU A 67 1.11 14.80 5.11
CA GLU A 67 2.05 15.92 5.19
C GLU A 67 1.33 17.24 5.52
N ALA A 68 0.13 17.44 4.98
CA ALA A 68 -0.71 18.58 5.30
C ALA A 68 -1.21 18.55 6.77
N ASP A 69 -1.56 17.36 7.28
CA ASP A 69 -2.08 17.16 8.64
C ASP A 69 -0.96 17.09 9.71
N ALA A 70 0.29 16.76 9.32
CA ALA A 70 1.48 16.66 10.18
C ALA A 70 1.89 17.94 10.89
N GLN A 71 1.22 19.05 10.58
CA GLN A 71 1.29 20.31 11.31
C GLN A 71 0.61 20.21 12.71
N CYS A 72 -0.13 19.13 12.99
CA CYS A 72 -0.69 18.81 14.30
C CYS A 72 0.35 18.15 15.22
N ALA A 73 0.59 18.76 16.39
CA ALA A 73 1.63 18.39 17.35
C ALA A 73 1.49 16.99 18.01
N ASN A 74 0.50 16.18 17.64
CA ASN A 74 0.23 14.86 18.25
C ASN A 74 0.09 13.73 17.22
N GLN A 75 0.74 13.85 16.06
CA GLN A 75 0.68 12.80 15.06
C GLN A 75 1.63 11.62 15.35
N PRO A 76 1.22 10.39 15.00
CA PRO A 76 2.09 9.22 15.04
C PRO A 76 3.27 9.37 14.06
N ARG A 77 4.30 8.55 14.26
CA ARG A 77 5.49 8.53 13.40
C ARG A 77 5.09 8.25 11.94
N TRP A 78 5.79 8.89 11.01
CA TRP A 78 5.63 8.63 9.58
C TRP A 78 5.98 7.19 9.23
N ASP A 79 5.01 6.45 8.71
CA ASP A 79 5.18 5.08 8.21
C ASP A 79 4.62 4.94 6.79
N TYR A 80 5.51 4.63 5.84
CA TYR A 80 5.19 4.54 4.42
C TYR A 80 4.15 3.43 4.14
N TYR A 81 4.33 2.26 4.74
CA TYR A 81 3.43 1.13 4.50
C TYR A 81 2.04 1.32 5.11
N GLU A 82 1.90 2.18 6.12
CA GLU A 82 0.58 2.60 6.61
C GLU A 82 -0.14 3.47 5.57
N ARG A 83 0.57 4.44 4.95
CA ARG A 83 0.02 5.24 3.83
C ARG A 83 -0.31 4.37 2.61
N PHE A 84 0.55 3.39 2.32
CA PHE A 84 0.33 2.41 1.27
C PHE A 84 -0.94 1.61 1.50
N LEU A 85 -1.15 1.10 2.72
CA LEU A 85 -2.34 0.36 3.09
C LEU A 85 -3.59 1.24 3.04
N GLU A 86 -3.53 2.48 3.54
CA GLU A 86 -4.63 3.44 3.46
C GLU A 86 -5.08 3.67 2.00
N ALA A 87 -4.12 3.94 1.11
CA ALA A 87 -4.41 4.10 -0.31
C ALA A 87 -4.98 2.83 -0.96
N LEU A 88 -4.50 1.65 -0.54
CA LEU A 88 -5.01 0.38 -1.05
C LEU A 88 -6.47 0.17 -0.65
N ILE A 89 -6.80 0.48 0.60
CA ILE A 89 -8.17 0.40 1.11
C ILE A 89 -9.10 1.33 0.32
N ASP A 90 -8.65 2.57 0.07
CA ASP A 90 -9.41 3.58 -0.68
C ASP A 90 -9.73 3.12 -2.11
N VAL A 91 -8.73 2.61 -2.83
CA VAL A 91 -8.90 2.14 -4.21
C VAL A 91 -9.75 0.87 -4.27
N VAL A 92 -9.54 -0.07 -3.35
CA VAL A 92 -10.33 -1.30 -3.28
C VAL A 92 -11.80 -1.01 -2.97
N ALA A 93 -12.06 -0.06 -2.06
CA ALA A 93 -13.41 0.40 -1.77
C ALA A 93 -14.04 1.10 -2.99
N ALA A 94 -13.27 1.93 -3.72
CA ALA A 94 -13.73 2.60 -4.93
C ALA A 94 -14.06 1.60 -6.06
N SER A 95 -13.28 0.51 -6.17
CA SER A 95 -13.50 -0.56 -7.14
C SER A 95 -14.71 -1.46 -6.86
N GLN A 96 -15.41 -1.28 -5.73
CA GLN A 96 -16.55 -2.09 -5.28
C GLN A 96 -16.33 -3.61 -5.31
N THR A 97 -15.07 -4.04 -5.40
CA THR A 97 -14.70 -5.45 -5.62
C THR A 97 -14.66 -6.23 -4.30
N LEU A 98 -14.36 -5.53 -3.20
CA LEU A 98 -14.39 -6.06 -1.84
C LEU A 98 -15.15 -5.06 -0.97
N THR A 99 -16.05 -5.57 -0.12
CA THR A 99 -16.71 -4.75 0.90
C THR A 99 -15.72 -4.43 2.01
N THR A 100 -15.94 -3.33 2.71
CA THR A 100 -15.17 -2.93 3.90
C THR A 100 -15.11 -4.06 4.95
N GLU A 101 -16.10 -4.96 4.96
CA GLU A 101 -16.15 -6.13 5.83
C GLU A 101 -15.13 -7.20 5.45
N GLU A 102 -14.99 -7.54 4.17
CA GLU A 102 -13.98 -8.50 3.68
C GLU A 102 -12.56 -7.96 3.93
N LEU A 103 -12.38 -6.66 3.72
CA LEU A 103 -11.13 -5.97 3.99
C LEU A 103 -10.81 -5.92 5.49
N SER A 104 -11.81 -5.65 6.33
CA SER A 104 -11.71 -5.69 7.78
C SER A 104 -11.40 -7.10 8.29
N ALA A 105 -11.96 -8.15 7.68
CA ALA A 105 -11.67 -9.53 8.02
C ALA A 105 -10.19 -9.88 7.78
N VAL A 106 -9.62 -9.46 6.63
CA VAL A 106 -8.19 -9.61 6.33
C VAL A 106 -7.33 -8.81 7.32
N LEU A 107 -7.75 -7.58 7.66
CA LEU A 107 -7.06 -6.73 8.64
C LEU A 107 -7.22 -7.20 10.10
N SER A 108 -8.25 -7.96 10.42
CA SER A 108 -8.47 -8.53 11.75
C SER A 108 -7.58 -9.75 11.97
N ILE A 109 -7.33 -10.55 10.92
CA ILE A 109 -6.32 -11.62 10.93
C ILE A 109 -4.93 -11.05 11.28
N ARG A 110 -4.59 -9.83 10.82
CA ARG A 110 -3.36 -9.12 11.17
C ARG A 110 -3.20 -8.86 12.68
N THR A 111 -4.30 -8.61 13.40
CA THR A 111 -4.26 -8.34 14.85
C THR A 111 -4.11 -9.61 15.69
N ALA A 112 -4.44 -10.77 15.12
CA ALA A 112 -4.47 -12.05 15.82
C ALA A 112 -3.13 -12.80 15.83
N ALA A 113 -2.09 -12.30 15.15
CA ALA A 113 -0.76 -12.90 15.21
C ALA A 113 0.00 -12.37 16.44
N PRO A 114 0.17 -13.14 17.53
CA PRO A 114 0.98 -12.70 18.65
C PRO A 114 2.43 -12.56 18.19
N HIS A 115 3.00 -11.37 18.43
CA HIS A 115 4.44 -11.18 18.45
C HIS A 115 5.06 -12.24 19.37
N SER A 116 5.86 -13.14 18.81
CA SER A 116 6.77 -14.02 19.55
C SER A 116 8.20 -13.56 19.33
#